data_AF-V4T6T9-F1
#
_entry.id   AF-V4T6T9-F1
#
_cell.length_a   1.000
_cell.length_b   1.000
_cell.length_c   1.000
_cell.angle_alpha   90.00
_cell.angle_beta   90.00
_cell.angle_gamma   90.00
#
_symmetry.space_group_name_H-M   'P 1'
#
loop_
_entity.id
_entity.type
_entity.pdbx_description
1 polymer ?
#
loop_
_entity_poly.entity_id
_entity_poly.type
_entity_poly.pdbx_seq_one_letter_code
_entity_poly.pdbx_strand_id
1 'polypeptide(L)'
;MVTRILNGIPQSPHFYQLRNYSELTRNNLISAWDRIFEETVREIHSLQAMDFWVRAKRLWKTIEELQNLGYNVIALRRRLVDLGDIMTELKMEKSRLLSLIENMQALAKKEEDCMESKLIEATKLEN
;
A
#
# COMPACT_ATOMS: atom_id res chain seq x y z
N MET A 1 -7.63 33.00 9.42
CA MET A 1 -7.27 31.57 9.26
C MET A 1 -6.07 31.30 10.14
N VAL A 2 -6.08 30.21 10.92
CA VAL A 2 -4.91 29.83 11.72
C VAL A 2 -4.02 28.96 10.85
N THR A 3 -2.93 29.54 10.34
CA THR A 3 -1.88 28.77 9.67
C THR A 3 -1.10 27.98 10.71
N ARG A 4 -0.95 26.68 10.50
CA ARG A 4 -0.19 25.77 11.38
C ARG A 4 0.67 24.84 10.55
N ILE A 5 1.73 24.30 11.14
CA ILE A 5 2.61 23.33 10.48
C ILE A 5 2.44 22.00 11.21
N LEU A 6 1.90 20.99 10.54
CA LEU A 6 1.70 19.64 11.08
C LEU A 6 2.56 18.66 10.30
N ASN A 7 3.45 17.93 10.98
CA ASN A 7 4.45 17.05 10.34
C ASN A 7 5.21 17.72 9.18
N GLY A 8 5.59 18.99 9.34
CA GLY A 8 6.30 19.76 8.31
C GLY A 8 5.43 20.22 7.12
N ILE A 9 4.13 19.95 7.13
CA ILE A 9 3.19 20.34 6.07
C ILE A 9 2.42 21.59 6.54
N PRO A 10 2.47 22.71 5.80
CA PRO A 10 1.65 23.87 6.08
C PRO A 10 0.15 23.56 5.90
N GLN A 11 -0.63 23.91 6.91
CA GLN A 11 -2.07 23.71 7.00
C GLN A 11 -2.78 25.04 7.18
N SER A 12 -3.89 25.21 6.45
CA SER A 12 -4.81 26.32 6.63
C SER A 12 -6.27 25.83 6.51
N PRO A 13 -6.73 24.94 7.41
CA PRO A 13 -8.07 24.38 7.31
C PRO A 13 -9.13 25.44 7.57
N HIS A 14 -10.23 25.39 6.81
CA HIS A 14 -11.28 26.39 6.90
C HIS A 14 -12.29 26.09 8.00
N PHE A 15 -12.42 24.83 8.44
CA PHE A 15 -13.32 24.40 9.53
C PHE A 15 -14.77 24.91 9.40
N TYR A 16 -15.24 25.19 8.18
CA TYR A 16 -16.55 25.80 7.90
C TYR A 16 -17.73 25.00 8.50
N GLN A 17 -17.57 23.68 8.60
CA GLN A 17 -18.54 22.77 9.20
C GLN A 17 -18.67 22.96 10.71
N LEU A 18 -17.65 23.52 11.37
CA LEU A 18 -17.62 23.72 12.82
C LEU A 18 -18.13 25.11 13.26
N ARG A 19 -18.61 25.93 12.32
CA ARG A 19 -18.93 27.35 12.58
C ARG A 19 -20.04 27.59 13.62
N ASN A 20 -20.96 26.64 13.76
CA ASN A 20 -22.13 26.75 14.64
C ASN A 20 -21.87 26.22 16.07
N TYR A 21 -20.68 25.66 16.33
CA TYR A 21 -20.32 25.17 17.66
C TYR A 21 -19.84 26.31 18.56
N SER A 22 -19.97 26.11 19.88
CA SER A 22 -19.31 26.98 20.85
C SER A 22 -17.80 27.01 20.61
N GLU A 23 -17.15 28.10 20.99
CA GLU A 23 -15.71 28.26 20.81
C GLU A 23 -14.92 27.13 21.46
N LEU A 24 -15.27 26.75 22.69
CA LEU A 24 -14.63 25.64 23.41
C LEU A 24 -14.76 24.33 22.63
N THR A 25 -15.96 23.98 22.18
CA THR A 25 -16.19 22.75 21.41
C THR A 25 -15.45 22.78 20.07
N ARG A 26 -15.48 23.92 19.38
CA ARG A 26 -14.76 24.10 18.12
C ARG A 26 -13.26 23.91 18.30
N ASN A 27 -12.66 24.51 19.33
CA ASN A 27 -11.24 24.37 19.61
C ASN A 27 -10.85 22.92 19.93
N ASN A 28 -11.68 22.21 20.72
CA ASN A 28 -11.45 20.80 21.01
C ASN A 28 -11.53 19.91 19.75
N LEU A 29 -12.52 20.15 18.88
CA LEU A 29 -12.67 19.43 17.62
C LEU A 29 -11.50 19.71 16.68
N ILE A 30 -11.06 20.97 16.57
CA ILE A 30 -9.90 21.35 15.77
C ILE A 30 -8.65 20.58 16.23
N SER A 31 -8.36 20.55 17.53
CA SER A 31 -7.23 19.79 18.08
C SER A 31 -7.34 18.29 17.82
N ALA A 32 -8.55 17.73 17.88
CA ALA A 32 -8.78 16.33 17.54
C ALA A 32 -8.47 16.05 16.06
N TRP A 33 -8.88 16.94 15.16
CA TRP A 33 -8.59 16.81 13.73
C TRP A 33 -7.11 16.98 13.40
N ASP A 34 -6.39 17.89 14.08
CA ASP A 34 -4.94 17.99 13.94
C ASP A 34 -4.27 16.66 14.30
N ARG A 35 -4.69 16.06 15.42
CA ARG A 35 -4.16 14.77 15.85
C ARG A 35 -4.48 13.66 14.85
N ILE A 36 -5.69 13.63 14.29
CA ILE A 36 -6.07 12.68 13.24
C ILE A 36 -5.17 12.86 12.01
N PHE A 37 -4.88 14.09 11.61
CA PHE A 37 -3.95 14.36 10.51
C PHE A 37 -2.56 13.78 10.81
N GLU A 38 -2.01 14.04 12.00
CA GLU A 38 -0.70 13.53 12.38
C GLU A 38 -0.64 12.00 12.48
N GLU A 39 -1.68 11.38 13.02
CA GLU A 39 -1.84 9.93 13.06
C GLU A 39 -1.92 9.35 11.65
N THR A 40 -2.66 9.98 10.75
CA THR A 40 -2.77 9.56 9.34
C THR A 40 -1.40 9.58 8.66
N VAL A 41 -0.58 10.63 8.87
CA VAL A 41 0.80 10.69 8.35
C VAL A 41 1.64 9.52 8.87
N ARG A 42 1.59 9.25 10.17
CA ARG A 42 2.32 8.12 10.78
C ARG A 42 1.84 6.76 10.26
N GLU A 43 0.54 6.61 10.07
CA GLU A 43 -0.03 5.37 9.54
C GLU A 43 0.40 5.12 8.10
N ILE A 44 0.42 6.14 7.24
CA ILE A 44 0.92 6.02 5.86
C ILE A 44 2.39 5.57 5.86
N HIS A 45 3.21 6.13 6.75
CA HIS A 45 4.63 5.73 6.86
C HIS A 45 4.84 4.31 7.40
N SER A 46 3.87 3.75 8.13
CA SER A 46 3.95 2.41 8.73
C SER A 46 3.17 1.35 7.93
N LEU A 47 2.76 1.66 6.69
CA LEU A 47 2.13 0.69 5.81
C LEU A 47 3.10 -0.44 5.45
N GLN A 48 2.62 -1.68 5.58
CA GLN A 48 3.37 -2.88 5.23
C GLN A 48 2.63 -3.65 4.13
N ALA A 49 3.34 -4.54 3.43
CA ALA A 49 2.82 -5.28 2.30
C ALA A 49 1.63 -6.20 2.67
N MET A 50 1.66 -6.82 3.85
CA MET A 50 0.69 -7.86 4.24
C MET A 50 -0.75 -7.34 4.31
N ASP A 51 -0.95 -6.12 4.81
CA ASP A 51 -2.25 -5.50 5.07
C ASP A 51 -2.46 -4.20 4.26
N PHE A 52 -1.59 -3.96 3.27
CA PHE A 52 -1.50 -2.71 2.53
C PHE A 52 -2.86 -2.22 2.02
N TRP A 53 -3.54 -3.04 1.19
CA TRP A 53 -4.76 -2.60 0.49
C TRP A 53 -5.92 -2.31 1.44
N VAL A 54 -6.03 -3.07 2.53
CA VAL A 54 -7.08 -2.87 3.54
C VAL A 54 -6.84 -1.56 4.29
N ARG A 55 -5.60 -1.31 4.74
CA ARG A 55 -5.24 -0.09 5.45
C ARG A 55 -5.25 1.13 4.55
N ALA A 56 -4.74 1.02 3.31
CA ALA A 56 -4.76 2.08 2.33
C ALA A 56 -6.18 2.55 2.03
N LYS A 57 -7.14 1.63 1.85
CA LYS A 57 -8.56 1.97 1.67
C LYS A 57 -9.14 2.77 2.85
N ARG A 58 -8.80 2.38 4.08
CA ARG A 58 -9.20 3.12 5.29
C ARG A 58 -8.59 4.53 5.29
N LEU A 59 -7.29 4.63 5.03
CA LEU A 59 -6.57 5.91 5.02
C LEU A 59 -7.09 6.86 3.95
N TRP A 60 -7.45 6.36 2.76
CA TRP A 60 -8.09 7.16 1.71
C TRP A 60 -9.36 7.86 2.20
N LYS A 61 -10.22 7.14 2.93
CA LYS A 61 -11.43 7.72 3.51
C LYS A 61 -11.11 8.82 4.52
N THR A 62 -10.17 8.59 5.42
CA THR A 62 -9.75 9.60 6.40
C THR A 62 -9.14 10.84 5.73
N ILE A 63 -8.37 10.65 4.65
CA ILE A 63 -7.81 11.76 3.86
C ILE A 63 -8.91 12.58 3.19
N GLU A 64 -9.99 11.95 2.69
CA GLU A 64 -11.14 12.67 2.14
C GLU A 64 -11.86 13.50 3.21
N GLU A 65 -12.05 12.94 4.40
CA GLU A 65 -12.63 13.66 5.54
C GLU A 65 -11.77 14.87 5.93
N LEU A 66 -10.45 14.71 6.01
CA LEU A 66 -9.50 15.79 6.27
C LEU A 66 -9.55 16.87 5.17
N GLN A 67 -9.60 16.47 3.90
CA GLN A 67 -9.70 17.41 2.80
C GLN A 67 -10.99 18.23 2.86
N ASN A 68 -12.12 17.62 3.21
CA ASN A 68 -13.41 18.31 3.35
C ASN A 68 -13.41 19.38 4.47
N LEU A 69 -12.47 19.29 5.41
CA LEU A 69 -12.25 20.29 6.46
C LEU A 69 -11.22 21.36 6.07
N GLY A 70 -10.59 21.21 4.90
CA GLY A 70 -9.61 22.13 4.35
C GLY A 70 -8.16 21.79 4.67
N TYR A 71 -7.87 20.59 5.16
CA TYR A 71 -6.48 20.18 5.36
C TYR A 71 -5.78 20.01 4.01
N ASN A 72 -4.53 20.46 3.96
CA ASN A 72 -3.61 20.17 2.88
C ASN A 72 -3.14 18.71 2.98
N VAL A 73 -3.75 17.86 2.17
CA VAL A 73 -3.49 16.41 2.12
C VAL A 73 -2.77 15.96 0.85
N ILE A 74 -2.30 16.90 0.01
CA ILE A 74 -1.73 16.58 -1.32
C ILE A 74 -0.55 15.60 -1.19
N ALA A 75 0.35 15.85 -0.25
CA ALA A 75 1.50 14.98 0.00
C ALA A 75 1.08 13.57 0.46
N LEU A 76 0.04 13.46 1.30
CA LEU A 76 -0.47 12.19 1.81
C LEU A 76 -1.10 11.36 0.69
N ARG A 77 -1.93 12.00 -0.15
CA ARG A 77 -2.54 11.38 -1.33
C ARG A 77 -1.47 10.84 -2.28
N ARG A 78 -0.48 11.66 -2.62
CA ARG A 78 0.63 11.26 -3.50
C ARG A 78 1.37 10.05 -2.93
N ARG A 79 1.72 10.08 -1.64
CA ARG A 79 2.42 8.97 -1.01
C ARG A 79 1.63 7.66 -1.04
N LEU A 80 0.32 7.70 -0.85
CA LEU A 80 -0.51 6.49 -0.96
C LEU A 80 -0.58 5.95 -2.39
N VAL A 81 -0.60 6.81 -3.40
CA VAL A 81 -0.53 6.39 -4.81
C VAL A 81 0.82 5.73 -5.08
N ASP A 82 1.93 6.41 -4.75
CA ASP A 82 3.29 5.89 -4.96
C ASP A 82 3.48 4.51 -4.31
N LEU A 83 2.98 4.34 -3.08
CA LEU A 83 3.04 3.04 -2.38
C LEU A 83 2.14 1.98 -3.06
N GLY A 84 1.00 2.38 -3.61
CA GLY A 84 0.10 1.48 -4.34
C GLY A 84 0.69 0.98 -5.63
N ASP A 85 1.43 1.84 -6.34
CA ASP A 85 2.15 1.47 -7.56
C ASP A 85 3.25 0.45 -7.24
N ILE A 86 4.08 0.72 -6.21
CA ILE A 86 5.11 -0.21 -5.73
C ILE A 86 4.49 -1.56 -5.34
N MET A 87 3.36 -1.54 -4.61
CA MET A 87 2.70 -2.78 -4.18
C MET A 87 2.14 -3.59 -5.36
N THR A 88 1.70 -2.90 -6.41
CA THR A 88 1.23 -3.53 -7.65
C THR A 88 2.38 -4.18 -8.40
N GLU A 89 3.51 -3.48 -8.52
CA GLU A 89 4.73 -4.01 -9.11
C GLU A 89 5.24 -5.25 -8.37
N LEU A 90 5.38 -5.17 -7.04
CA LEU A 90 5.77 -6.30 -6.18
C LEU A 90 4.86 -7.52 -6.37
N LYS A 91 3.54 -7.30 -6.52
CA LYS A 91 2.59 -8.39 -6.78
C LYS A 91 2.86 -9.05 -8.13
N MET A 92 3.09 -8.26 -9.18
CA MET A 92 3.39 -8.76 -10.52
C MET A 92 4.72 -9.53 -10.55
N GLU A 93 5.75 -9.00 -9.92
CA GLU A 93 7.06 -9.67 -9.83
C GLU A 93 6.96 -11.00 -9.08
N LYS A 94 6.23 -11.03 -7.96
CA LYS A 94 5.98 -12.28 -7.23
C LYS A 94 5.29 -13.32 -8.11
N SER A 95 4.28 -12.93 -8.88
CA SER A 95 3.60 -13.84 -9.82
C SER A 95 4.53 -14.35 -10.92
N ARG A 96 5.41 -13.50 -11.48
CA ARG A 96 6.41 -13.90 -12.49
C ARG A 96 7.45 -14.86 -11.92
N LEU A 97 7.88 -14.64 -10.68
CA LEU A 97 8.83 -15.51 -10.01
C LEU A 97 8.22 -16.91 -9.79
N LEU A 98 6.96 -16.97 -9.34
CA LEU A 98 6.26 -18.23 -9.15
C LEU A 98 6.14 -19.02 -10.45
N SER A 99 5.75 -18.38 -11.55
CA SER A 99 5.65 -19.06 -12.85
C SER A 99 7.02 -19.52 -13.37
N LEU A 100 8.08 -18.76 -13.13
CA LEU A 100 9.44 -19.18 -13.48
C LEU A 100 9.87 -20.44 -12.71
N ILE A 101 9.59 -20.49 -11.40
CA ILE A 101 9.88 -21.66 -10.56
C ILE A 101 9.12 -22.90 -11.07
N GLU A 102 7.83 -22.75 -11.37
CA GLU A 102 7.00 -23.84 -11.93
C GLU A 102 7.57 -24.35 -13.26
N ASN A 103 7.99 -23.44 -14.15
CA ASN A 103 8.60 -23.82 -15.43
C ASN A 103 9.94 -24.54 -15.25
N MET A 104 10.78 -24.09 -14.33
CA MET A 104 12.06 -24.75 -14.03
C MET A 104 11.85 -26.16 -13.48
N GLN A 105 10.88 -26.35 -12.59
CA GLN A 105 10.52 -27.67 -12.06
C GLN A 105 10.00 -28.60 -13.16
N ALA A 106 9.17 -28.08 -14.08
CA ALA A 106 8.66 -28.85 -15.21
C ALA A 106 9.78 -29.25 -16.20
N LEU A 107 10.76 -28.38 -16.43
CA LEU A 107 11.92 -28.69 -17.28
C LEU A 107 12.82 -29.75 -16.64
N ALA A 108 13.15 -29.62 -15.36
CA ALA A 108 13.95 -30.60 -14.64
C ALA A 108 13.32 -32.00 -14.68
N LYS A 109 11.99 -32.07 -14.49
CA LYS A 109 11.25 -33.33 -14.60
C LYS A 109 11.31 -33.93 -16.01
N LYS A 110 11.15 -33.11 -17.06
CA LYS A 110 11.26 -33.58 -18.45
C LYS A 110 12.65 -34.11 -18.79
N GLU A 111 13.70 -33.49 -18.25
CA GLU A 111 15.08 -33.96 -18.43
C GLU A 111 15.29 -35.32 -17.75
N GLU A 112 14.76 -35.49 -16.55
CA GLU A 112 14.77 -36.77 -15.82
C GLU A 112 14.03 -37.88 -16.60
N ASP A 113 12.79 -37.63 -17.02
CA ASP A 113 11.97 -38.57 -17.81
C ASP A 113 12.67 -38.96 -19.14
N CYS A 114 13.36 -38.00 -19.77
CA CYS A 114 14.10 -38.21 -21.02
C CYS A 114 15.35 -39.09 -20.82
N MET A 115 16.10 -38.87 -19.74
CA MET A 115 17.26 -39.70 -19.40
C MET A 115 16.85 -41.13 -19.06
N GLU A 116 15.79 -41.31 -18.28
CA GLU A 116 15.27 -42.63 -17.92
C GLU A 116 14.85 -43.42 -19.17
N SER A 117 14.13 -42.77 -20.09
CA SER A 117 13.71 -43.38 -21.36
C SER A 117 14.89 -43.86 -22.21
N LYS A 118 15.96 -43.05 -22.31
CA LYS A 118 17.19 -43.41 -23.05
C LYS A 118 17.93 -44.59 -22.41
N LEU A 119 17.95 -44.67 -21.09
CA LEU A 119 18.61 -45.77 -20.36
C LEU A 119 17.87 -47.11 -20.60
N ILE A 120 16.54 -47.07 -20.58
CA ILE A 120 15.70 -48.23 -20.88
C ILE A 120 15.89 -48.70 -22.34
N GLU A 121 16.04 -47.78 -23.28
CA GLU A 121 16.29 -48.13 -24.69
C GLU A 121 17.68 -48.75 -24.89
N ALA A 122 18.72 -48.20 -24.26
CA ALA A 122 20.08 -48.73 -24.34
C ALA A 122 20.18 -50.18 -23.80
N THR A 123 19.55 -50.44 -22.65
CA THR A 123 19.55 -51.78 -22.01
C THR A 123 18.75 -52.84 -22.79
N LYS A 124 17.83 -52.44 -23.67
CA LYS A 124 17.11 -53.35 -24.58
C LYS A 124 17.93 -53.75 -25.81
N LEU A 125 18.94 -52.97 -26.20
CA LEU A 125 19.79 -53.27 -27.36
C LEU A 125 20.97 -54.19 -27.02
N GLU A 126 21.28 -54.36 -25.73
CA GLU A 126 22.36 -55.21 -25.23
C GLU A 126 21.94 -56.66 -24.91
N ASN A 127 20.64 -56.99 -25.03
CA ASN A 127 20.07 -58.34 -24.85
C ASN A 127 19.48 -58.88 -26.15
#